data_AF-A0A329VEW7-F1
#
_entry.id   AF-A0A329VEW7-F1
#
_cell.length_a   1.000
_cell.length_b   1.000
_cell.length_c   1.000
_cell.angle_alpha   90.00
_cell.angle_beta   90.00
_cell.angle_gamma   90.00
#
_symmetry.space_group_name_H-M   'P 1'
#
loop_
_entity.id
_entity.type
_entity.pdbx_description
1 polymer ?
#
loop_
_entity_poly.entity_id
_entity_poly.type
_entity_poly.pdbx_seq_one_letter_code
_entity_poly.pdbx_strand_id
1 'polypeptide(L)'
;MFLFKSPFNEKLIEFQKTLNNRLYNLRHGLTLDGKVQPLPLYASAASAESLTQRNQAISSAGCVLDNTADRLQDGAEYQRRRQEWEIEYKQAQSEINIIEVQLKEQELLIKSSQIALQEAQAQQSAARELYEFITSGFLVVPTYKWLMGRLATLYAPAYDAVLSMCLMAERSWRYDVGDYQRQGFIKTSAWNDSYQGLLAGESLQLDLLQMESAWLQRNERRLNINKTISLSKLLSENGLKTQILSKKAVSFTQDSKLFDTNYPGHYLRQIKRISVSILVNVLSPYPALPTEISAILTQTSSFTLTKVDDDGVTWLYDPTRNSGSSKNIANNLRAQQQIALSSLNGKDDGGVAKENWLCTLMFDDDRYLPFEGTGAISTWTLEFPDQSVIDVLVPNLYTSQLKDIQIHLHYTALDGGKPFATAVKGKMNHG
;
A
#
# COMPACT_ATOMS: atom_id res chain seq x y z
N MET A 1 17.79 23.69 -50.78
CA MET A 1 18.49 24.63 -49.88
C MET A 1 18.62 25.96 -50.60
N PHE A 2 17.75 26.92 -50.33
CA PHE A 2 17.78 28.25 -50.98
C PHE A 2 18.24 29.29 -49.97
N LEU A 3 19.51 29.69 -50.06
CA LEU A 3 20.09 30.77 -49.27
C LEU A 3 19.63 32.12 -49.84
N PHE A 4 18.54 32.65 -49.29
CA PHE A 4 18.20 34.06 -49.47
C PHE A 4 19.30 34.91 -48.85
N LYS A 5 20.11 35.57 -49.68
CA LYS A 5 20.93 36.69 -49.23
C LYS A 5 19.98 37.82 -48.84
N SER A 6 20.20 38.46 -47.69
CA SER A 6 19.50 39.72 -47.41
C SER A 6 19.77 40.71 -48.54
N PRO A 7 18.75 41.42 -49.05
CA PRO A 7 19.01 42.61 -49.84
C PRO A 7 19.83 43.60 -49.00
N PHE A 8 20.75 44.31 -49.64
CA PHE A 8 21.39 45.47 -49.03
C PHE A 8 20.33 46.56 -48.80
N ASN A 9 20.51 47.41 -47.78
CA ASN A 9 19.56 48.48 -47.49
C ASN A 9 19.51 49.48 -48.65
N GLU A 10 18.47 49.37 -49.49
CA GLU A 10 18.33 50.08 -50.75
C GLU A 10 18.40 51.60 -50.57
N LYS A 11 17.85 52.11 -49.46
CA LYS A 11 17.89 53.55 -49.12
C LYS A 11 19.31 54.06 -48.92
N LEU A 12 20.20 53.28 -48.30
CA LEU A 12 21.60 53.69 -48.11
C LEU A 12 22.38 53.68 -49.43
N ILE A 13 22.09 52.73 -50.33
CA ILE A 13 22.64 52.71 -51.70
C ILE A 13 22.10 53.89 -52.52
N GLU A 14 20.83 54.24 -52.35
CA GLU A 14 20.18 55.38 -53.01
C GLU A 14 20.74 56.72 -52.52
N PHE A 15 20.97 56.88 -51.21
CA PHE A 15 21.67 58.04 -50.65
C PHE A 15 23.12 58.13 -51.17
N GLN A 16 23.85 57.01 -51.24
CA GLN A 16 25.21 57.01 -51.79
C GLN A 16 25.24 57.45 -53.27
N LYS A 17 24.29 56.98 -54.10
CA LYS A 17 24.12 57.43 -55.49
C LYS A 17 23.76 58.92 -55.56
N THR A 18 22.86 59.39 -54.69
CA THR A 18 22.42 60.78 -54.62
C THR A 18 23.56 61.73 -54.25
N LEU A 19 24.38 61.36 -53.25
CA LEU A 19 25.57 62.11 -52.84
C LEU A 19 26.63 62.16 -53.96
N ASN A 20 26.93 61.03 -54.60
CA ASN A 20 27.88 60.99 -55.72
C ASN A 20 27.43 61.86 -56.91
N ASN A 21 26.13 61.86 -57.23
CA ASN A 21 25.57 62.70 -58.31
C ASN A 21 25.64 64.20 -57.95
N ARG A 22 25.31 64.57 -56.70
CA ARG A 22 25.44 65.95 -56.20
C ARG A 22 26.90 66.42 -56.18
N LEU A 23 27.83 65.57 -55.79
CA LEU A 23 29.27 65.85 -55.79
C LEU A 23 29.84 65.95 -57.22
N TYR A 24 29.27 65.22 -58.18
CA TYR A 24 29.54 65.43 -59.61
C TYR A 24 29.02 66.79 -60.10
N ASN A 25 27.79 67.16 -59.75
CA ASN A 25 27.18 68.44 -60.14
C ASN A 25 27.99 69.65 -59.67
N LEU A 26 28.38 69.66 -58.37
CA LEU A 26 29.19 70.72 -57.78
C LEU A 26 30.57 70.86 -58.45
N ARG A 27 31.19 69.74 -58.86
CA ARG A 27 32.48 69.75 -59.59
C ARG A 27 32.40 70.36 -61.00
N HIS A 28 31.20 70.49 -61.58
CA HIS A 28 30.98 71.02 -62.93
C HIS A 28 30.20 72.34 -62.96
N GLY A 29 30.08 73.03 -61.80
CA GLY A 29 29.38 74.33 -61.72
C GLY A 29 27.86 74.23 -61.91
N LEU A 30 27.29 73.04 -61.71
CA LEU A 30 25.84 72.82 -61.75
C LEU A 30 25.24 72.98 -60.35
N THR A 31 23.97 73.34 -60.26
CA THR A 31 23.22 73.27 -58.99
C THR A 31 23.10 71.82 -58.52
N LEU A 32 22.71 71.61 -57.26
CA LEU A 32 22.46 70.28 -56.68
C LEU A 32 21.55 69.39 -57.54
N ASP A 33 20.62 69.99 -58.29
CA ASP A 33 19.67 69.33 -59.20
C ASP A 33 20.17 69.18 -60.66
N GLY A 34 21.46 69.41 -60.92
CA GLY A 34 22.10 69.20 -62.23
C GLY A 34 21.82 70.29 -63.27
N LYS A 35 21.27 71.43 -62.87
CA LYS A 35 21.03 72.57 -63.79
C LYS A 35 22.27 73.45 -63.86
N VAL A 36 22.70 73.81 -65.08
CA VAL A 36 23.67 74.89 -65.30
C VAL A 36 23.07 76.17 -64.71
N GLN A 37 23.81 76.91 -63.87
CA GLN A 37 23.37 78.25 -63.48
C GLN A 37 23.52 79.21 -64.68
N PRO A 38 22.42 79.80 -65.21
CA PRO A 38 22.55 80.96 -66.07
C PRO A 38 22.98 82.15 -65.21
N LEU A 39 24.06 82.82 -65.58
CA LEU A 39 24.43 84.10 -64.97
C LEU A 39 23.41 85.16 -65.40
N PRO A 40 22.64 85.78 -64.47
CA PRO A 40 21.81 86.92 -64.82
C PRO A 40 22.73 88.12 -65.11
N LEU A 41 22.79 88.55 -66.37
CA LEU A 41 23.32 89.86 -66.70
C LEU A 41 22.37 90.93 -66.16
N TYR A 42 22.93 91.85 -65.36
CA TYR A 42 22.24 92.92 -64.63
C TYR A 42 21.40 92.49 -63.41
N ALA A 43 21.61 93.21 -62.30
CA ALA A 43 20.70 93.24 -61.14
C ALA A 43 19.97 94.60 -61.13
N SER A 44 18.74 94.63 -60.60
CA SER A 44 17.88 95.83 -60.65
C SER A 44 17.65 96.47 -59.28
N ALA A 45 18.30 97.61 -59.07
CA ALA A 45 17.91 98.78 -58.27
C ALA A 45 17.26 98.62 -56.87
N ALA A 46 17.86 99.31 -55.90
CA ALA A 46 17.14 99.99 -54.83
C ALA A 46 17.33 101.52 -55.00
N SER A 47 16.36 102.34 -54.58
CA SER A 47 16.33 103.78 -54.87
C SER A 47 15.83 104.66 -53.72
N ALA A 48 16.43 105.84 -53.56
CA ALA A 48 15.87 107.06 -52.96
C ALA A 48 16.78 108.26 -53.28
N GLU A 49 16.23 109.48 -53.30
CA GLU A 49 16.91 110.70 -53.78
C GLU A 49 17.40 111.63 -52.64
N SER A 50 18.38 112.51 -52.94
CA SER A 50 18.50 113.82 -52.26
C SER A 50 19.19 114.88 -53.15
N LEU A 51 18.91 116.16 -52.87
CA LEU A 51 19.07 117.33 -53.76
C LEU A 51 19.59 118.52 -52.91
N THR A 52 20.29 119.58 -53.35
CA THR A 52 20.79 120.10 -54.67
C THR A 52 21.77 121.28 -54.35
N GLN A 53 22.57 121.94 -55.20
CA GLN A 53 22.96 121.93 -56.63
C GLN A 53 24.20 122.87 -56.80
N ARG A 54 25.09 122.65 -57.78
CA ARG A 54 26.21 123.56 -58.23
C ARG A 54 27.34 123.80 -57.20
N ASN A 55 28.64 123.73 -57.52
CA ASN A 55 29.33 123.93 -58.80
C ASN A 55 30.49 122.93 -59.05
N GLN A 56 30.47 122.34 -60.25
CA GLN A 56 31.58 122.14 -61.22
C GLN A 56 32.97 121.61 -60.81
N ALA A 57 33.49 120.75 -61.71
CA ALA A 57 34.78 120.04 -61.70
C ALA A 57 34.88 118.83 -60.72
N ILE A 58 35.50 117.74 -61.22
CA ILE A 58 35.73 116.45 -60.53
C ILE A 58 34.48 115.54 -60.38
N SER A 59 33.65 115.42 -61.43
CA SER A 59 32.60 114.37 -61.51
C SER A 59 33.09 113.04 -62.11
N SER A 60 34.33 112.96 -62.58
CA SER A 60 34.94 111.74 -63.15
C SER A 60 35.52 110.80 -62.08
N ALA A 61 35.81 111.29 -60.88
CA ALA A 61 36.43 110.48 -59.82
C ALA A 61 35.42 109.54 -59.13
N GLY A 62 34.23 110.04 -58.78
CA GLY A 62 33.21 109.26 -58.07
C GLY A 62 32.78 108.00 -58.84
N CYS A 63 32.30 108.17 -60.08
CA CYS A 63 31.88 107.04 -60.92
C CYS A 63 32.98 105.98 -61.14
N VAL A 64 34.26 106.38 -61.19
CA VAL A 64 35.39 105.43 -61.25
C VAL A 64 35.59 104.72 -59.92
N LEU A 65 35.51 105.44 -58.79
CA LEU A 65 35.60 104.86 -57.45
C LEU A 65 34.47 103.87 -57.18
N ASP A 66 33.22 104.22 -57.50
CA ASP A 66 32.05 103.35 -57.32
C ASP A 66 32.20 102.06 -58.16
N ASN A 67 32.57 102.17 -59.43
CA ASN A 67 32.86 101.00 -60.29
C ASN A 67 34.04 100.15 -59.78
N THR A 68 34.99 100.72 -59.04
CA THR A 68 36.04 99.93 -58.36
C THR A 68 35.57 99.33 -57.04
N ALA A 69 34.67 99.99 -56.31
CA ALA A 69 34.07 99.49 -55.08
C ALA A 69 33.19 98.27 -55.37
N ASP A 70 32.29 98.36 -56.36
CA ASP A 70 31.45 97.25 -56.82
C ASP A 70 32.31 96.04 -57.23
N ARG A 71 33.37 96.27 -58.02
CA ARG A 71 34.30 95.20 -58.44
C ARG A 71 35.09 94.58 -57.30
N LEU A 72 35.42 95.34 -56.26
CA LEU A 72 36.05 94.84 -55.04
C LEU A 72 35.05 94.07 -54.16
N GLN A 73 33.79 94.51 -54.12
CA GLN A 73 32.70 93.80 -53.45
C GLN A 73 32.39 92.47 -54.15
N ASP A 74 32.19 92.46 -55.47
CA ASP A 74 32.08 91.26 -56.30
C ASP A 74 33.24 90.29 -56.01
N GLY A 75 34.47 90.80 -56.03
CA GLY A 75 35.67 90.02 -55.71
C GLY A 75 35.63 89.39 -54.32
N ALA A 76 35.18 90.14 -53.31
CA ALA A 76 35.00 89.64 -51.95
C ALA A 76 33.82 88.65 -51.82
N GLU A 77 32.75 88.82 -52.59
CA GLU A 77 31.62 87.88 -52.65
C GLU A 77 31.99 86.56 -53.31
N TYR A 78 32.76 86.57 -54.40
CA TYR A 78 33.31 85.35 -55.00
C TYR A 78 34.33 84.66 -54.07
N GLN A 79 35.05 85.40 -53.23
CA GLN A 79 35.92 84.82 -52.19
C GLN A 79 35.10 84.18 -51.06
N ARG A 80 34.07 84.86 -50.53
CA ARG A 80 33.15 84.32 -49.52
C ARG A 80 32.44 83.06 -50.02
N ARG A 81 31.88 83.09 -51.23
CA ARG A 81 31.21 81.93 -51.86
C ARG A 81 32.15 80.73 -52.05
N ARG A 82 33.43 80.97 -52.32
CA ARG A 82 34.44 79.91 -52.37
C ARG A 82 34.72 79.30 -51.00
N GLN A 83 34.78 80.13 -49.95
CA GLN A 83 34.96 79.67 -48.56
C GLN A 83 33.74 78.87 -48.08
N GLU A 84 32.53 79.33 -48.39
CA GLU A 84 31.27 78.63 -48.12
C GLU A 84 31.27 77.24 -48.78
N TRP A 85 31.55 77.13 -50.09
CA TRP A 85 31.65 75.85 -50.78
C TRP A 85 32.78 74.94 -50.25
N GLU A 86 33.89 75.51 -49.78
CA GLU A 86 34.97 74.72 -49.17
C GLU A 86 34.55 74.15 -47.79
N ILE A 87 33.77 74.90 -47.02
CA ILE A 87 33.19 74.45 -45.75
C ILE A 87 32.13 73.37 -46.00
N GLU A 88 31.18 73.59 -46.92
CA GLU A 88 30.15 72.59 -47.30
C GLU A 88 30.78 71.29 -47.81
N TYR A 89 31.81 71.38 -48.66
CA TYR A 89 32.56 70.22 -49.14
C TYR A 89 33.22 69.44 -47.99
N LYS A 90 33.90 70.14 -47.08
CA LYS A 90 34.56 69.51 -45.91
C LYS A 90 33.55 68.90 -44.94
N GLN A 91 32.40 69.54 -44.73
CA GLN A 91 31.31 69.01 -43.92
C GLN A 91 30.74 67.72 -44.53
N ALA A 92 30.38 67.74 -45.82
CA ALA A 92 29.88 66.55 -46.53
C ALA A 92 30.90 65.41 -46.55
N GLN A 93 32.20 65.71 -46.69
CA GLN A 93 33.26 64.71 -46.60
C GLN A 93 33.38 64.08 -45.19
N SER A 94 33.16 64.88 -44.13
CA SER A 94 33.10 64.39 -42.75
C SER A 94 31.88 63.50 -42.51
N GLU A 95 30.71 63.90 -43.02
CA GLU A 95 29.47 63.12 -42.92
C GLU A 95 29.57 61.77 -43.65
N ILE A 96 30.20 61.73 -44.84
CA ILE A 96 30.52 60.47 -45.54
C ILE A 96 31.38 59.56 -44.66
N ASN A 97 32.44 60.10 -44.03
CA ASN A 97 33.31 59.32 -43.16
C ASN A 97 32.57 58.77 -41.92
N ILE A 98 31.63 59.53 -41.35
CA ILE A 98 30.78 59.09 -40.23
C ILE A 98 29.85 57.94 -40.67
N ILE A 99 29.19 58.09 -41.82
CA ILE A 99 28.30 57.06 -42.38
C ILE A 99 29.08 55.77 -42.69
N GLU A 100 30.32 55.86 -43.18
CA GLU A 100 31.20 54.70 -43.35
C GLU A 100 31.51 53.96 -42.05
N VAL A 101 31.63 54.65 -40.92
CA VAL A 101 31.84 54.01 -39.61
C VAL A 101 30.54 53.37 -39.11
N GLN A 102 29.40 54.05 -39.26
CA GLN A 102 28.08 53.52 -38.89
C GLN A 102 27.70 52.27 -39.72
N LEU A 103 28.08 52.21 -40.99
CA LEU A 103 27.92 51.01 -41.83
C LEU A 103 28.72 49.81 -41.27
N LYS A 104 29.95 50.05 -40.81
CA LYS A 104 30.82 49.01 -40.20
C LYS A 104 30.27 48.56 -38.84
N GLU A 105 29.70 49.46 -38.04
CA GLU A 105 28.98 49.13 -36.82
C GLU A 105 27.73 48.29 -37.09
N GLN A 106 26.90 48.67 -38.06
CA GLN A 106 25.70 47.91 -38.44
C GLN A 106 26.04 46.51 -38.95
N GLU A 107 27.15 46.34 -39.68
CA GLU A 107 27.67 45.02 -40.04
C GLU A 107 28.03 44.16 -38.81
N LEU A 108 28.61 44.75 -37.77
CA LEU A 108 28.92 44.04 -36.51
C LEU A 108 27.64 43.65 -35.77
N LEU A 109 26.63 44.53 -35.72
CA LEU A 109 25.32 44.22 -35.13
C LEU A 109 24.58 43.10 -35.88
N ILE A 110 24.68 43.06 -37.21
CA ILE A 110 24.15 41.94 -38.03
C ILE A 110 24.89 40.62 -37.68
N LYS A 111 26.23 40.65 -37.59
CA LYS A 111 27.03 39.47 -37.22
C LYS A 111 26.71 38.99 -35.80
N SER A 112 26.57 39.90 -34.84
CA SER A 112 26.16 39.60 -33.45
C SER A 112 24.75 38.99 -33.39
N SER A 113 23.81 39.50 -34.20
CA SER A 113 22.45 38.97 -34.27
C SER A 113 22.40 37.56 -34.87
N GLN A 114 23.27 37.27 -35.85
CA GLN A 114 23.43 35.93 -36.42
C GLN A 114 24.03 34.94 -35.41
N ILE A 115 24.99 35.37 -34.59
CA ILE A 115 25.56 34.56 -33.51
C ILE A 115 24.50 34.27 -32.43
N ALA A 116 23.75 35.29 -31.99
CA ALA A 116 22.67 35.09 -31.01
C ALA A 116 21.55 34.15 -31.52
N LEU A 117 21.25 34.18 -32.83
CA LEU A 117 20.33 33.22 -33.46
C LEU A 117 20.90 31.79 -33.46
N GLN A 118 22.19 31.62 -33.74
CA GLN A 118 22.86 30.31 -33.67
C GLN A 118 22.92 29.78 -32.24
N GLU A 119 23.17 30.64 -31.25
CA GLU A 119 23.15 30.27 -29.84
C GLU A 119 21.75 29.81 -29.41
N ALA A 120 20.70 30.56 -29.73
CA ALA A 120 19.31 30.17 -29.44
C ALA A 120 18.92 28.85 -30.11
N GLN A 121 19.41 28.58 -31.33
CA GLN A 121 19.22 27.30 -32.02
C GLN A 121 19.96 26.14 -31.33
N ALA A 122 21.19 26.37 -30.86
CA ALA A 122 21.97 25.38 -30.11
C ALA A 122 21.38 25.10 -28.72
N GLN A 123 20.85 26.12 -28.04
CA GLN A 123 20.10 25.96 -26.79
C GLN A 123 18.81 25.15 -27.04
N GLN A 124 18.11 25.38 -28.17
CA GLN A 124 16.92 24.61 -28.54
C GLN A 124 17.24 23.14 -28.84
N SER A 125 18.34 22.83 -29.53
CA SER A 125 18.76 21.44 -29.78
C SER A 125 19.19 20.74 -28.49
N ALA A 126 19.99 21.38 -27.64
CA ALA A 126 20.40 20.82 -26.34
C ALA A 126 19.20 20.56 -25.41
N ALA A 127 18.22 21.47 -25.36
CA ALA A 127 16.99 21.27 -24.58
C ALA A 127 16.14 20.11 -25.13
N ARG A 128 16.15 19.90 -26.46
CA ARG A 128 15.48 18.78 -27.10
C ARG A 128 16.18 17.45 -26.82
N GLU A 129 17.51 17.39 -26.94
CA GLU A 129 18.30 16.20 -26.60
C GLU A 129 18.11 15.80 -25.13
N LEU A 130 18.05 16.77 -24.22
CA LEU A 130 17.74 16.54 -22.81
C LEU A 130 16.32 15.97 -22.61
N TYR A 131 15.31 16.49 -23.33
CA TYR A 131 13.96 15.94 -23.30
C TYR A 131 13.91 14.51 -23.84
N GLU A 132 14.57 14.24 -24.96
CA GLU A 132 14.63 12.90 -25.58
C GLU A 132 15.38 11.92 -24.66
N PHE A 133 16.45 12.33 -23.97
CA PHE A 133 17.11 11.54 -22.92
C PHE A 133 16.20 11.24 -21.73
N ILE A 134 15.49 12.24 -21.19
CA ILE A 134 14.58 12.09 -20.05
C ILE A 134 13.35 11.23 -20.38
N THR A 135 12.95 11.12 -21.66
CA THR A 135 11.73 10.40 -22.07
C THR A 135 11.97 9.04 -22.75
N SER A 136 13.15 8.78 -23.29
CA SER A 136 13.49 7.49 -23.93
C SER A 136 14.10 6.44 -22.99
N GLY A 137 14.55 6.84 -21.80
CA GLY A 137 15.14 5.94 -20.81
C GLY A 137 14.14 4.94 -20.19
N PHE A 138 14.66 3.97 -19.43
CA PHE A 138 13.81 2.98 -18.73
C PHE A 138 13.12 3.55 -17.47
N LEU A 139 13.83 4.38 -16.69
CA LEU A 139 13.34 4.92 -15.40
C LEU A 139 12.44 6.16 -15.59
N VAL A 140 11.39 5.99 -16.40
CA VAL A 140 10.49 7.06 -16.84
C VAL A 140 9.10 6.94 -16.20
N VAL A 141 8.33 8.03 -16.23
CA VAL A 141 7.00 8.12 -15.62
C VAL A 141 6.05 6.97 -16.05
N PRO A 142 5.99 6.53 -17.32
CA PRO A 142 5.23 5.34 -17.70
C PRO A 142 5.64 4.06 -16.95
N THR A 143 6.94 3.81 -16.78
CA THR A 143 7.48 2.63 -16.09
C THR A 143 7.12 2.64 -14.61
N TYR A 144 7.24 3.79 -13.94
CA TYR A 144 6.82 3.93 -12.55
C TYR A 144 5.29 3.79 -12.38
N LYS A 145 4.49 4.32 -13.32
CA LYS A 145 3.02 4.12 -13.31
C LYS A 145 2.65 2.64 -13.48
N TRP A 146 3.30 1.93 -14.39
CA TRP A 146 3.12 0.49 -14.56
C TRP A 146 3.52 -0.29 -13.29
N LEU A 147 4.67 0.05 -12.69
CA LEU A 147 5.15 -0.60 -11.46
C LEU A 147 4.19 -0.36 -10.29
N MET A 148 3.73 0.87 -10.06
CA MET A 148 2.74 1.17 -9.02
C MET A 148 1.42 0.42 -9.24
N GLY A 149 0.90 0.38 -10.46
CA GLY A 149 -0.31 -0.41 -10.79
C GLY A 149 -0.11 -1.92 -10.57
N ARG A 150 1.07 -2.45 -10.91
CA ARG A 150 1.40 -3.86 -10.68
C ARG A 150 1.57 -4.19 -9.20
N LEU A 151 2.18 -3.31 -8.41
CA LEU A 151 2.30 -3.49 -6.97
C LEU A 151 0.94 -3.39 -6.26
N ALA A 152 0.12 -2.39 -6.60
CA ALA A 152 -1.23 -2.24 -6.02
C ALA A 152 -2.13 -3.47 -6.30
N THR A 153 -2.08 -4.02 -7.51
CA THR A 153 -2.83 -5.24 -7.87
C THR A 153 -2.32 -6.53 -7.20
N LEU A 154 -1.11 -6.52 -6.64
CA LEU A 154 -0.58 -7.63 -5.83
C LEU A 154 -0.79 -7.40 -4.33
N TYR A 155 -0.85 -6.13 -3.88
CA TYR A 155 -0.86 -5.77 -2.46
C TYR A 155 -2.18 -6.08 -1.75
N ALA A 156 -3.33 -5.72 -2.33
CA ALA A 156 -4.63 -5.97 -1.69
C ALA A 156 -4.92 -7.47 -1.47
N PRO A 157 -4.75 -8.38 -2.47
CA PRO A 157 -4.93 -9.82 -2.25
C PRO A 157 -3.93 -10.41 -1.25
N ALA A 158 -2.72 -9.86 -1.15
CA ALA A 158 -1.74 -10.26 -0.15
C ALA A 158 -2.15 -9.82 1.27
N TYR A 159 -2.71 -8.62 1.42
CA TYR A 159 -3.31 -8.16 2.68
C TYR A 159 -4.47 -9.07 3.11
N ASP A 160 -5.41 -9.39 2.21
CA ASP A 160 -6.54 -10.28 2.53
C ASP A 160 -6.07 -11.66 3.00
N ALA A 161 -5.06 -12.23 2.34
CA ALA A 161 -4.44 -13.49 2.74
C ALA A 161 -3.81 -13.39 4.15
N VAL A 162 -2.99 -12.37 4.41
CA VAL A 162 -2.33 -12.18 5.72
C VAL A 162 -3.34 -11.88 6.82
N LEU A 163 -4.37 -11.08 6.56
CA LEU A 163 -5.47 -10.83 7.49
C LEU A 163 -6.20 -12.13 7.84
N SER A 164 -6.45 -13.01 6.86
CA SER A 164 -7.06 -14.32 7.12
C SER A 164 -6.20 -15.19 8.04
N MET A 165 -4.88 -15.19 7.87
CA MET A 165 -3.92 -15.91 8.73
C MET A 165 -3.87 -15.32 10.15
N CYS A 166 -3.89 -13.99 10.29
CA CYS A 166 -3.98 -13.32 11.59
C CYS A 166 -5.28 -13.70 12.32
N LEU A 167 -6.40 -13.74 11.60
CA LEU A 167 -7.70 -14.17 12.12
C LEU A 167 -7.79 -15.70 12.36
N MET A 168 -6.87 -16.50 11.83
CA MET A 168 -6.69 -17.91 12.22
C MET A 168 -5.88 -18.01 13.52
N ALA A 169 -4.79 -17.25 13.65
CA ALA A 169 -3.98 -17.19 14.88
C ALA A 169 -4.76 -16.66 16.09
N GLU A 170 -5.67 -15.68 15.91
CA GLU A 170 -6.57 -15.27 16.99
C GLU A 170 -7.59 -16.37 17.35
N ARG A 171 -8.01 -17.20 16.39
CA ARG A 171 -8.93 -18.32 16.66
C ARG A 171 -8.25 -19.43 17.45
N SER A 172 -7.00 -19.80 17.15
CA SER A 172 -6.23 -20.74 17.98
C SER A 172 -5.96 -20.16 19.37
N TRP A 173 -5.54 -18.90 19.48
CA TRP A 173 -5.39 -18.21 20.78
C TRP A 173 -6.69 -18.27 21.61
N ARG A 174 -7.85 -17.96 21.01
CA ARG A 174 -9.16 -18.06 21.68
C ARG A 174 -9.50 -19.49 22.07
N TYR A 175 -9.10 -20.47 21.25
CA TYR A 175 -9.35 -21.89 21.49
C TYR A 175 -8.55 -22.42 22.69
N ASP A 176 -7.26 -22.09 22.76
CA ASP A 176 -6.37 -22.52 23.83
C ASP A 176 -6.57 -21.72 25.13
N VAL A 177 -6.75 -20.40 25.07
CA VAL A 177 -7.06 -19.59 26.28
C VAL A 177 -8.47 -19.86 26.80
N GLY A 178 -9.43 -20.17 25.93
CA GLY A 178 -10.84 -20.36 26.29
C GLY A 178 -11.63 -19.07 26.51
N ASP A 179 -11.04 -17.90 26.23
CA ASP A 179 -11.68 -16.58 26.37
C ASP A 179 -12.29 -16.12 25.05
N TYR A 180 -13.53 -16.57 24.79
CA TYR A 180 -14.27 -16.23 23.57
C TYR A 180 -15.00 -14.87 23.66
N GLN A 181 -15.12 -14.28 24.85
CA GLN A 181 -15.91 -13.05 25.08
C GLN A 181 -15.10 -11.76 24.97
N ARG A 182 -13.76 -11.83 24.98
CA ARG A 182 -12.89 -10.67 24.76
C ARG A 182 -13.10 -10.06 23.36
N GLN A 183 -13.03 -8.74 23.27
CA GLN A 183 -12.82 -8.05 21.99
C GLN A 183 -11.56 -8.61 21.31
N GLY A 184 -11.60 -8.77 19.98
CA GLY A 184 -10.46 -9.27 19.21
C GLY A 184 -9.23 -8.38 19.30
N PHE A 185 -8.08 -8.99 19.06
CA PHE A 185 -6.80 -8.30 18.94
C PHE A 185 -6.65 -7.73 17.53
N ILE A 186 -6.91 -8.58 16.53
CA ILE A 186 -6.73 -8.30 15.10
C ILE A 186 -7.85 -7.40 14.60
N LYS A 187 -7.51 -6.16 14.23
CA LYS A 187 -8.46 -5.18 13.69
C LYS A 187 -8.59 -5.34 12.19
N THR A 188 -9.81 -5.62 11.72
CA THR A 188 -10.12 -5.66 10.28
C THR A 188 -10.03 -4.30 9.59
N SER A 189 -9.96 -3.21 10.36
CA SER A 189 -9.76 -1.82 9.90
C SER A 189 -8.29 -1.42 9.75
N ALA A 190 -7.36 -2.37 9.59
CA ALA A 190 -5.95 -2.08 9.33
C ALA A 190 -5.72 -1.51 7.91
N TRP A 191 -6.57 -1.86 6.95
CA TRP A 191 -6.58 -1.28 5.61
C TRP A 191 -7.23 0.11 5.59
N ASN A 192 -6.63 1.05 4.85
CA ASN A 192 -7.15 2.39 4.64
C ASN A 192 -7.12 2.79 3.16
N ASP A 193 -8.28 2.88 2.53
CA ASP A 193 -8.43 3.19 1.11
C ASP A 193 -7.85 4.56 0.71
N SER A 194 -7.87 5.54 1.63
CA SER A 194 -7.34 6.89 1.39
C SER A 194 -5.83 6.91 1.15
N TYR A 195 -5.13 5.88 1.63
CA TYR A 195 -3.70 5.68 1.47
C TYR A 195 -3.36 4.33 0.84
N GLN A 196 -4.29 3.73 0.09
CA GLN A 196 -4.11 2.46 -0.65
C GLN A 196 -3.60 1.30 0.23
N GLY A 197 -4.01 1.27 1.51
CA GLY A 197 -3.61 0.25 2.48
C GLY A 197 -2.21 0.39 3.08
N LEU A 198 -1.47 1.46 2.78
CA LEU A 198 -0.13 1.68 3.34
C LEU A 198 -0.13 1.61 4.88
N LEU A 199 0.89 0.95 5.45
CA LEU A 199 1.07 0.66 6.88
C LEU A 199 0.06 -0.32 7.53
N ALA A 200 -0.72 -1.04 6.72
CA ALA A 200 -1.60 -2.10 7.23
C ALA A 200 -0.82 -3.29 7.84
N GLY A 201 0.39 -3.59 7.35
CA GLY A 201 1.22 -4.70 7.85
C GLY A 201 1.73 -4.45 9.28
N GLU A 202 2.26 -3.25 9.52
CA GLU A 202 2.72 -2.75 10.81
C GLU A 202 1.58 -2.68 11.83
N SER A 203 0.36 -2.35 11.36
CA SER A 203 -0.85 -2.38 12.18
C SER A 203 -1.21 -3.80 12.63
N LEU A 204 -1.18 -4.78 11.72
CA LEU A 204 -1.39 -6.19 12.05
C LEU A 204 -0.27 -6.76 12.94
N GLN A 205 0.98 -6.33 12.75
CA GLN A 205 2.11 -6.73 13.59
C GLN A 205 1.95 -6.23 15.03
N LEU A 206 1.48 -5.00 15.22
CA LEU A 206 1.17 -4.46 16.55
C LEU A 206 0.04 -5.26 17.24
N ASP A 207 -0.99 -5.65 16.50
CA ASP A 207 -2.11 -6.45 17.02
C ASP A 207 -1.66 -7.86 17.43
N LEU A 208 -0.77 -8.48 16.66
CA LEU A 208 -0.14 -9.76 17.00
C LEU A 208 0.73 -9.66 18.27
N LEU A 209 1.54 -8.61 18.42
CA LEU A 209 2.34 -8.37 19.63
C LEU A 209 1.46 -8.16 20.89
N GLN A 210 0.29 -7.54 20.74
CA GLN A 210 -0.69 -7.42 21.83
C GLN A 210 -1.32 -8.77 22.19
N MET A 211 -1.56 -9.64 21.20
CA MET A 211 -2.05 -11.01 21.41
C MET A 211 -1.01 -11.90 22.09
N GLU A 212 0.26 -11.82 21.68
CA GLU A 212 1.38 -12.54 22.30
C GLU A 212 1.62 -12.09 23.74
N SER A 213 1.65 -10.77 24.00
CA SER A 213 1.76 -10.24 25.37
C SER A 213 0.61 -10.73 26.27
N ALA A 214 -0.62 -10.77 25.74
CA ALA A 214 -1.78 -11.30 26.46
C ALA A 214 -1.78 -12.84 26.62
N TRP A 215 -1.09 -13.57 25.75
CA TRP A 215 -0.81 -15.00 25.92
C TRP A 215 0.20 -15.21 27.05
N LEU A 216 1.37 -14.56 26.99
CA LEU A 216 2.45 -14.70 27.97
C LEU A 216 2.00 -14.32 29.40
N GLN A 217 1.14 -13.31 29.55
CA GLN A 217 0.55 -12.92 30.85
C GLN A 217 -0.46 -13.93 31.41
N ARG A 218 -1.00 -14.84 30.59
CA ARG A 218 -2.06 -15.80 30.96
C ARG A 218 -1.64 -17.27 30.80
N ASN A 219 -0.43 -17.54 30.32
CA ASN A 219 0.08 -18.89 30.08
C ASN A 219 0.57 -19.55 31.39
N GLU A 220 -0.36 -19.79 32.30
CA GLU A 220 -0.14 -20.50 33.56
C GLU A 220 -0.43 -22.00 33.46
N ARG A 221 0.16 -22.80 34.37
CA ARG A 221 -0.07 -24.24 34.41
C ARG A 221 -1.45 -24.56 34.99
N ARG A 222 -2.40 -24.88 34.11
CA ARG A 222 -3.73 -25.39 34.48
C ARG A 222 -3.68 -26.70 35.27
N LEU A 223 -4.78 -27.00 35.96
CA LEU A 223 -4.95 -28.24 36.72
C LEU A 223 -5.15 -29.42 35.75
N ASN A 224 -4.08 -30.18 35.50
CA ASN A 224 -4.12 -31.44 34.74
C ASN A 224 -4.75 -32.55 35.58
N ILE A 225 -5.81 -33.17 35.07
CA ILE A 225 -6.57 -34.22 35.77
C ILE A 225 -6.79 -35.41 34.83
N ASN A 226 -6.42 -36.60 35.30
CA ASN A 226 -6.82 -37.88 34.68
C ASN A 226 -8.05 -38.43 35.42
N LYS A 227 -9.09 -38.79 34.67
CA LYS A 227 -10.32 -39.40 35.18
C LYS A 227 -10.72 -40.58 34.31
N THR A 228 -10.74 -41.78 34.90
CA THR A 228 -11.28 -42.97 34.22
C THR A 228 -12.78 -43.10 34.48
N ILE A 229 -13.56 -43.21 33.41
CA ILE A 229 -15.02 -43.36 33.42
C ILE A 229 -15.36 -44.76 32.96
N SER A 230 -16.08 -45.51 33.79
CA SER A 230 -16.54 -46.88 33.52
C SER A 230 -17.96 -46.83 32.97
N LEU A 231 -18.17 -47.26 31.73
CA LEU A 231 -19.48 -47.20 31.09
C LEU A 231 -20.47 -48.20 31.71
N SER A 232 -20.00 -49.32 32.28
CA SER A 232 -20.89 -50.24 33.00
C SER A 232 -21.48 -49.60 34.26
N LYS A 233 -20.75 -48.69 34.93
CA LYS A 233 -21.26 -47.91 36.07
C LYS A 233 -22.14 -46.73 35.65
N LEU A 234 -21.93 -46.18 34.45
CA LEU A 234 -22.67 -45.02 33.94
C LEU A 234 -24.04 -45.40 33.34
N LEU A 235 -24.11 -46.52 32.63
CA LEU A 235 -25.32 -46.98 31.91
C LEU A 235 -25.98 -48.22 32.54
N SER A 236 -25.41 -48.78 33.62
CA SER A 236 -25.62 -50.16 34.10
C SER A 236 -25.13 -51.23 33.10
N GLU A 237 -24.62 -52.37 33.60
CA GLU A 237 -24.09 -53.45 32.75
C GLU A 237 -25.08 -53.92 31.68
N ASN A 238 -26.35 -54.11 32.06
CA ASN A 238 -27.39 -54.55 31.12
C ASN A 238 -27.76 -53.44 30.12
N GLY A 239 -27.74 -52.16 30.54
CA GLY A 239 -27.96 -51.01 29.66
C GLY A 239 -26.88 -50.85 28.58
N LEU A 240 -25.62 -51.11 28.95
CA LEU A 240 -24.51 -51.16 28.00
C LEU A 240 -24.66 -52.31 26.99
N LYS A 241 -24.85 -53.55 27.47
CA LYS A 241 -24.99 -54.74 26.60
C LYS A 241 -26.21 -54.66 25.68
N THR A 242 -27.34 -54.15 26.16
CA THR A 242 -28.55 -53.95 25.34
C THR A 242 -28.36 -52.89 24.25
N GLN A 243 -27.65 -51.79 24.52
CA GLN A 243 -27.35 -50.80 23.48
C GLN A 243 -26.46 -51.38 22.37
N ILE A 244 -25.40 -52.12 22.72
CA ILE A 244 -24.53 -52.81 21.74
C ILE A 244 -25.37 -53.74 20.87
N LEU A 245 -26.16 -54.64 21.46
CA LEU A 245 -26.97 -55.62 20.75
C LEU A 245 -28.08 -55.01 19.86
N SER A 246 -28.73 -53.93 20.30
CA SER A 246 -29.90 -53.36 19.62
C SER A 246 -29.58 -52.26 18.61
N LYS A 247 -28.48 -51.52 18.81
CA LYS A 247 -28.12 -50.34 18.00
C LYS A 247 -26.76 -50.44 17.32
N LYS A 248 -25.95 -51.46 17.63
CA LYS A 248 -24.51 -51.55 17.31
C LYS A 248 -23.66 -50.39 17.86
N ALA A 249 -24.24 -49.56 18.73
CA ALA A 249 -23.61 -48.36 19.23
C ALA A 249 -24.06 -48.06 20.67
N VAL A 250 -23.13 -47.53 21.48
CA VAL A 250 -23.35 -47.10 22.86
C VAL A 250 -23.30 -45.58 22.92
N SER A 251 -24.43 -44.95 23.27
CA SER A 251 -24.49 -43.51 23.51
C SER A 251 -24.49 -43.20 25.00
N PHE A 252 -23.66 -42.25 25.41
CA PHE A 252 -23.50 -41.84 26.80
C PHE A 252 -23.15 -40.35 26.92
N THR A 253 -23.53 -39.74 28.04
CA THR A 253 -23.22 -38.34 28.38
C THR A 253 -22.36 -38.28 29.63
N GLN A 254 -21.35 -37.40 29.62
CA GLN A 254 -20.50 -37.09 30.76
C GLN A 254 -21.01 -35.80 31.41
N ASP A 255 -21.98 -35.93 32.32
CA ASP A 255 -22.61 -34.78 32.98
C ASP A 255 -21.65 -34.02 33.92
N SER A 256 -21.90 -32.73 34.16
CA SER A 256 -21.06 -31.91 35.05
C SER A 256 -20.91 -32.53 36.44
N LYS A 257 -22.01 -33.08 37.00
CA LYS A 257 -22.04 -33.76 38.30
C LYS A 257 -20.94 -34.82 38.45
N LEU A 258 -20.64 -35.57 37.38
CA LEU A 258 -19.62 -36.61 37.37
C LEU A 258 -18.19 -36.05 37.54
N PHE A 259 -17.95 -34.78 37.19
CA PHE A 259 -16.70 -34.05 37.44
C PHE A 259 -16.72 -33.30 38.78
N ASP A 260 -17.84 -32.63 39.08
CA ASP A 260 -18.03 -31.85 40.32
C ASP A 260 -17.97 -32.73 41.57
N THR A 261 -18.34 -34.01 41.48
CA THR A 261 -18.18 -35.00 42.57
C THR A 261 -16.73 -35.21 43.01
N ASN A 262 -15.75 -34.98 42.14
CA ASN A 262 -14.34 -35.01 42.52
C ASN A 262 -13.79 -33.60 42.80
N TYR A 263 -14.13 -32.63 41.96
CA TYR A 263 -13.55 -31.29 41.98
C TYR A 263 -14.63 -30.21 41.75
N PRO A 264 -15.47 -29.92 42.77
CA PRO A 264 -16.52 -28.92 42.67
C PRO A 264 -15.90 -27.51 42.65
N GLY A 265 -16.37 -26.66 41.75
CA GLY A 265 -15.81 -25.32 41.54
C GLY A 265 -14.74 -25.24 40.44
N HIS A 266 -14.33 -26.35 39.83
CA HIS A 266 -13.47 -26.30 38.64
C HIS A 266 -14.28 -25.90 37.39
N TYR A 267 -13.85 -24.85 36.70
CA TYR A 267 -14.41 -24.40 35.42
C TYR A 267 -13.38 -24.56 34.28
N LEU A 268 -13.74 -24.12 33.06
CA LEU A 268 -12.94 -24.24 31.84
C LEU A 268 -12.35 -25.66 31.63
N ARG A 269 -13.21 -26.67 31.78
CA ARG A 269 -12.85 -28.09 31.66
C ARG A 269 -12.63 -28.47 30.19
N GLN A 270 -11.39 -28.32 29.68
CA GLN A 270 -11.02 -28.67 28.31
C GLN A 270 -10.25 -29.99 28.24
N ILE A 271 -10.68 -30.89 27.37
CA ILE A 271 -10.01 -32.17 27.09
C ILE A 271 -8.62 -31.90 26.50
N LYS A 272 -7.62 -32.67 26.92
CA LYS A 272 -6.28 -32.74 26.29
C LYS A 272 -6.01 -34.08 25.63
N ARG A 273 -6.54 -35.19 26.19
CA ARG A 273 -6.55 -36.51 25.54
C ARG A 273 -7.74 -37.33 26.02
N ILE A 274 -8.27 -38.17 25.14
CA ILE A 274 -9.11 -39.31 25.50
C ILE A 274 -8.39 -40.60 25.08
N SER A 275 -8.67 -41.71 25.76
CA SER A 275 -8.44 -43.06 25.21
C SER A 275 -9.46 -44.05 25.76
N VAL A 276 -9.69 -45.14 25.03
CA VAL A 276 -10.66 -46.20 25.34
C VAL A 276 -9.96 -47.53 25.56
N SER A 277 -10.28 -48.18 26.68
CA SER A 277 -9.86 -49.55 27.00
C SER A 277 -11.09 -50.44 27.15
N ILE A 278 -11.15 -51.54 26.39
CA ILE A 278 -12.24 -52.50 26.44
C ILE A 278 -11.81 -53.65 27.36
N LEU A 279 -12.43 -53.75 28.54
CA LEU A 279 -12.10 -54.78 29.52
C LEU A 279 -12.94 -56.04 29.26
N VAL A 280 -12.27 -57.17 29.22
CA VAL A 280 -12.85 -58.47 28.83
C VAL A 280 -12.58 -59.52 29.92
N ASN A 281 -13.52 -60.45 30.10
CA ASN A 281 -13.41 -61.53 31.07
C ASN A 281 -12.43 -62.61 30.57
N VAL A 282 -11.22 -62.64 31.16
CA VAL A 282 -10.11 -63.55 30.81
C VAL A 282 -10.47 -65.04 30.98
N LEU A 283 -11.41 -65.36 31.89
CA LEU A 283 -11.86 -66.73 32.18
C LEU A 283 -13.07 -67.17 31.31
N SER A 284 -13.04 -66.83 30.02
CA SER A 284 -14.15 -67.12 29.10
C SER A 284 -13.99 -68.47 28.39
N PRO A 285 -15.03 -69.32 28.30
CA PRO A 285 -15.03 -70.55 27.50
C PRO A 285 -15.33 -70.33 26.01
N TYR A 286 -15.53 -69.07 25.59
CA TYR A 286 -15.83 -68.66 24.22
C TYR A 286 -14.55 -68.44 23.39
N PRO A 287 -14.60 -68.39 22.04
CA PRO A 287 -13.41 -68.26 21.20
C PRO A 287 -12.47 -67.12 21.60
N ALA A 288 -11.19 -67.31 21.28
CA ALA A 288 -10.14 -66.32 21.49
C ALA A 288 -10.51 -65.00 20.78
N LEU A 289 -10.40 -63.89 21.50
CA LEU A 289 -10.75 -62.58 20.96
C LEU A 289 -9.78 -62.17 19.85
N PRO A 290 -10.26 -61.45 18.82
CA PRO A 290 -9.38 -60.85 17.84
C PRO A 290 -8.48 -59.81 18.52
N THR A 291 -7.21 -59.77 18.11
CA THR A 291 -6.22 -58.79 18.60
C THR A 291 -6.51 -57.38 18.11
N GLU A 292 -7.14 -57.31 16.94
CA GLU A 292 -7.64 -56.13 16.28
C GLU A 292 -9.15 -55.97 16.56
N ILE A 293 -9.63 -54.74 16.61
CA ILE A 293 -11.05 -54.41 16.72
C ILE A 293 -11.36 -53.29 15.73
N SER A 294 -12.61 -53.23 15.26
CA SER A 294 -13.14 -52.06 14.55
C SER A 294 -14.21 -51.39 15.40
N ALA A 295 -13.92 -50.19 15.89
CA ALA A 295 -14.88 -49.32 16.56
C ALA A 295 -14.58 -47.84 16.28
N ILE A 296 -15.61 -46.99 16.33
CA ILE A 296 -15.50 -45.54 16.08
C ILE A 296 -16.11 -44.78 17.26
N LEU A 297 -15.31 -43.95 17.93
CA LEU A 297 -15.79 -43.05 18.97
C LEU A 297 -16.04 -41.65 18.38
N THR A 298 -17.30 -41.20 18.42
CA THR A 298 -17.74 -39.89 17.93
C THR A 298 -18.14 -38.97 19.09
N GLN A 299 -17.66 -37.72 19.12
CA GLN A 299 -18.19 -36.70 20.03
C GLN A 299 -19.38 -36.01 19.36
N THR A 300 -20.59 -36.24 19.89
CA THR A 300 -21.84 -35.69 19.31
C THR A 300 -22.18 -34.32 19.84
N SER A 301 -21.78 -33.99 21.08
CA SER A 301 -21.77 -32.62 21.60
C SER A 301 -20.72 -32.41 22.69
N SER A 302 -20.30 -31.17 22.89
CA SER A 302 -19.44 -30.77 24.02
C SER A 302 -19.73 -29.36 24.51
N PHE A 303 -19.54 -29.14 25.81
CA PHE A 303 -19.86 -27.90 26.52
C PHE A 303 -18.72 -27.51 27.45
N THR A 304 -18.28 -26.25 27.37
CA THR A 304 -17.21 -25.68 28.20
C THR A 304 -17.72 -24.43 28.91
N LEU A 305 -17.75 -24.46 30.25
CA LEU A 305 -18.03 -23.28 31.06
C LEU A 305 -16.80 -22.34 31.05
N THR A 306 -16.88 -21.23 30.33
CA THR A 306 -15.73 -20.36 30.01
C THR A 306 -15.30 -19.45 31.17
N LYS A 307 -16.23 -19.14 32.07
CA LYS A 307 -16.04 -18.27 33.24
C LYS A 307 -16.81 -18.80 34.43
N VAL A 308 -16.41 -18.40 35.63
CA VAL A 308 -17.17 -18.64 36.87
C VAL A 308 -18.56 -17.98 36.73
N ASP A 309 -19.60 -18.82 36.69
CA ASP A 309 -20.99 -18.43 36.48
C ASP A 309 -21.91 -19.51 37.09
N ASP A 310 -22.65 -19.12 38.13
CA ASP A 310 -23.57 -20.01 38.83
C ASP A 310 -24.77 -20.41 37.96
N ASP A 311 -25.30 -19.53 37.11
CA ASP A 311 -26.44 -19.84 36.24
C ASP A 311 -26.04 -20.74 35.07
N GLY A 312 -24.78 -20.61 34.62
CA GLY A 312 -24.13 -21.58 33.74
C GLY A 312 -24.03 -22.98 34.35
N VAL A 313 -23.73 -23.10 35.65
CA VAL A 313 -23.77 -24.39 36.36
C VAL A 313 -25.20 -24.95 36.42
N THR A 314 -26.20 -24.12 36.72
CA THR A 314 -27.62 -24.55 36.71
C THR A 314 -28.00 -25.15 35.35
N TRP A 315 -27.63 -24.46 34.26
CA TRP A 315 -27.90 -24.90 32.89
C TRP A 315 -27.18 -26.20 32.51
N LEU A 316 -25.95 -26.38 32.99
CA LEU A 316 -25.18 -27.62 32.79
C LEU A 316 -25.74 -28.81 33.60
N TYR A 317 -26.50 -28.56 34.67
CA TYR A 317 -27.09 -29.58 35.54
C TYR A 317 -28.48 -30.04 35.07
N ASP A 318 -29.26 -29.16 34.43
CA ASP A 318 -30.56 -29.49 33.84
C ASP A 318 -30.39 -30.27 32.52
N PRO A 319 -30.82 -31.55 32.41
CA PRO A 319 -30.75 -32.32 31.16
C PRO A 319 -31.61 -31.75 30.04
N THR A 320 -32.66 -30.98 30.39
CA THR A 320 -33.59 -30.35 29.44
C THR A 320 -33.14 -28.97 28.96
N ARG A 321 -32.09 -28.40 29.57
CA ARG A 321 -31.45 -27.10 29.22
C ARG A 321 -32.40 -25.87 29.27
N ASN A 322 -33.49 -25.96 30.05
CA ASN A 322 -34.49 -24.91 30.22
C ASN A 322 -34.22 -24.00 31.43
N SER A 323 -33.46 -24.48 32.42
CA SER A 323 -33.08 -23.72 33.62
C SER A 323 -31.69 -23.08 33.48
N GLY A 324 -31.46 -21.94 34.14
CA GLY A 324 -30.16 -21.25 34.13
C GLY A 324 -29.88 -20.41 32.87
N SER A 325 -28.60 -20.21 32.54
CA SER A 325 -28.19 -19.38 31.39
C SER A 325 -27.01 -20.00 30.62
N SER A 326 -27.03 -19.90 29.30
CA SER A 326 -25.94 -20.37 28.42
C SER A 326 -24.88 -19.31 28.09
N LYS A 327 -25.01 -18.07 28.61
CA LYS A 327 -24.19 -16.90 28.23
C LYS A 327 -22.68 -17.10 28.33
N ASN A 328 -22.21 -17.87 29.31
CA ASN A 328 -20.79 -18.16 29.53
C ASN A 328 -20.36 -19.56 29.07
N ILE A 329 -21.18 -20.25 28.26
CA ILE A 329 -20.94 -21.63 27.83
C ILE A 329 -20.60 -21.65 26.34
N ALA A 330 -19.39 -22.13 26.02
CA ALA A 330 -19.03 -22.47 24.66
C ALA A 330 -19.52 -23.89 24.35
N ASN A 331 -20.19 -24.08 23.21
CA ASN A 331 -20.70 -25.38 22.77
C ASN A 331 -20.08 -25.80 21.42
N ASN A 332 -19.88 -27.11 21.24
CA ASN A 332 -19.59 -27.76 19.96
C ASN A 332 -18.45 -27.14 19.12
N LEU A 333 -17.42 -26.59 19.78
CA LEU A 333 -16.30 -25.87 19.15
C LEU A 333 -15.58 -26.66 18.03
N ARG A 334 -15.53 -27.98 18.16
CA ARG A 334 -15.16 -28.94 17.10
C ARG A 334 -16.20 -30.06 17.11
N ALA A 335 -17.36 -29.82 16.48
CA ALA A 335 -18.45 -30.78 16.42
C ALA A 335 -18.06 -32.06 15.64
N GLN A 336 -18.68 -33.19 15.99
CA GLN A 336 -18.62 -34.45 15.21
C GLN A 336 -17.20 -34.97 14.93
N GLN A 337 -16.21 -34.67 15.78
CA GLN A 337 -14.91 -35.33 15.71
C GLN A 337 -15.05 -36.84 15.97
N GLN A 338 -14.17 -37.62 15.35
CA GLN A 338 -14.14 -39.08 15.43
C GLN A 338 -12.71 -39.59 15.64
N ILE A 339 -12.58 -40.72 16.34
CA ILE A 339 -11.38 -41.59 16.31
C ILE A 339 -11.79 -43.02 16.00
N ALA A 340 -10.91 -43.76 15.32
CA ALA A 340 -11.03 -45.19 15.13
C ALA A 340 -10.20 -45.93 16.18
N LEU A 341 -10.78 -46.96 16.79
CA LEU A 341 -10.12 -47.86 17.74
C LEU A 341 -9.73 -49.14 16.98
N SER A 342 -8.43 -49.46 16.98
CA SER A 342 -7.84 -50.57 16.21
C SER A 342 -7.46 -51.81 17.02
N SER A 343 -7.20 -51.70 18.33
CA SER A 343 -6.85 -52.85 19.18
C SER A 343 -7.60 -52.88 20.51
N LEU A 344 -8.04 -54.10 20.86
CA LEU A 344 -8.75 -54.43 22.10
C LEU A 344 -7.94 -54.08 23.37
N ASN A 345 -6.61 -54.25 23.33
CA ASN A 345 -5.73 -54.17 24.50
C ASN A 345 -5.39 -52.74 24.95
N GLY A 346 -6.14 -51.72 24.49
CA GLY A 346 -5.92 -50.30 24.79
C GLY A 346 -4.57 -49.74 24.30
N LYS A 347 -3.81 -50.51 23.51
CA LYS A 347 -2.42 -50.23 23.17
C LYS A 347 -2.30 -49.01 22.26
N ASP A 348 -3.03 -49.06 21.16
CA ASP A 348 -2.93 -48.13 20.04
C ASP A 348 -3.54 -46.76 20.40
N ASP A 349 -4.60 -46.75 21.21
CA ASP A 349 -5.33 -45.53 21.58
C ASP A 349 -4.65 -44.74 22.72
N GLY A 350 -3.63 -45.32 23.37
CA GLY A 350 -2.71 -44.60 24.27
C GLY A 350 -2.14 -45.39 25.45
N GLY A 351 -2.70 -46.55 25.78
CA GLY A 351 -2.22 -47.41 26.87
C GLY A 351 -0.85 -48.05 26.62
N VAL A 352 -0.40 -48.13 25.36
CA VAL A 352 0.98 -48.46 24.99
C VAL A 352 1.59 -47.33 24.14
N ALA A 353 1.38 -46.10 24.62
CA ALA A 353 2.39 -45.07 24.53
C ALA A 353 3.68 -45.54 25.25
N LYS A 354 4.48 -46.39 24.57
CA LYS A 354 5.93 -46.30 24.73
C LYS A 354 6.27 -44.85 24.39
N GLU A 355 6.92 -44.18 25.34
CA GLU A 355 6.99 -42.71 25.45
C GLU A 355 7.30 -42.05 24.09
N ASN A 356 8.21 -42.66 23.32
CA ASN A 356 8.59 -42.30 21.95
C ASN A 356 7.45 -41.85 21.01
N TRP A 357 6.34 -42.60 20.84
CA TRP A 357 5.33 -42.22 19.82
C TRP A 357 4.37 -41.13 20.30
N LEU A 358 4.12 -41.06 21.60
CA LEU A 358 3.39 -39.93 22.18
C LEU A 358 4.26 -38.68 22.18
N CYS A 359 5.57 -38.80 22.36
CA CYS A 359 6.51 -37.69 22.17
C CYS A 359 6.44 -37.18 20.72
N THR A 360 6.50 -38.05 19.71
CA THR A 360 6.36 -37.61 18.31
C THR A 360 5.04 -36.89 18.05
N LEU A 361 3.89 -37.42 18.51
CA LEU A 361 2.59 -36.74 18.34
C LEU A 361 2.36 -35.52 19.24
N MET A 362 3.26 -35.20 20.17
CA MET A 362 3.13 -34.02 21.05
C MET A 362 4.29 -33.02 20.93
N PHE A 363 5.35 -33.35 20.19
CA PHE A 363 6.53 -32.49 19.99
C PHE A 363 6.98 -32.38 18.51
N ASP A 364 6.54 -33.27 17.60
CA ASP A 364 6.84 -33.19 16.16
C ASP A 364 5.61 -32.80 15.30
N ASP A 365 4.41 -32.65 15.89
CA ASP A 365 3.15 -32.32 15.19
C ASP A 365 2.43 -31.13 15.84
N ASP A 366 2.37 -29.99 15.16
CA ASP A 366 1.72 -28.75 15.63
C ASP A 366 0.17 -28.81 15.63
N ARG A 367 -0.44 -29.95 15.25
CA ARG A 367 -1.89 -30.09 15.13
C ARG A 367 -2.52 -30.62 16.42
N TYR A 368 -3.55 -29.93 16.90
CA TYR A 368 -4.36 -30.38 18.05
C TYR A 368 -4.82 -31.83 17.92
N LEU A 369 -4.60 -32.61 18.97
CA LEU A 369 -5.02 -34.00 19.07
C LEU A 369 -6.56 -34.13 18.89
N PRO A 370 -7.07 -35.33 18.57
CA PRO A 370 -8.51 -35.57 18.53
C PRO A 370 -9.17 -35.17 19.86
N PHE A 371 -10.25 -34.38 19.76
CA PHE A 371 -11.00 -33.81 20.89
C PHE A 371 -10.23 -32.83 21.80
N GLU A 372 -8.94 -32.59 21.57
CA GLU A 372 -8.19 -31.58 22.32
C GLU A 372 -8.84 -30.20 22.16
N GLY A 373 -8.98 -29.51 23.30
CA GLY A 373 -9.63 -28.20 23.44
C GLY A 373 -11.16 -28.25 23.54
N THR A 374 -11.80 -29.39 23.25
CA THR A 374 -13.26 -29.56 23.41
C THR A 374 -13.67 -29.66 24.89
N GLY A 375 -14.94 -29.41 25.19
CA GLY A 375 -15.45 -29.44 26.55
C GLY A 375 -15.55 -30.85 27.12
N ALA A 376 -15.08 -31.04 28.36
CA ALA A 376 -15.16 -32.33 29.04
C ALA A 376 -16.61 -32.77 29.30
N ILE A 377 -17.52 -31.82 29.54
CA ILE A 377 -18.96 -32.09 29.65
C ILE A 377 -19.47 -32.34 28.25
N SER A 378 -19.76 -33.60 27.91
CA SER A 378 -19.86 -34.02 26.50
C SER A 378 -20.71 -35.28 26.32
N THR A 379 -21.39 -35.37 25.17
CA THR A 379 -22.13 -36.56 24.73
C THR A 379 -21.36 -37.26 23.61
N TRP A 380 -21.36 -38.58 23.66
CA TRP A 380 -20.57 -39.45 22.81
C TRP A 380 -21.41 -40.61 22.28
N THR A 381 -20.98 -41.14 21.13
CA THR A 381 -21.44 -42.42 20.59
C THR A 381 -20.23 -43.26 20.23
N LEU A 382 -20.13 -44.46 20.80
CA LEU A 382 -19.15 -45.48 20.44
C LEU A 382 -19.84 -46.53 19.55
N GLU A 383 -19.50 -46.57 18.27
CA GLU A 383 -20.10 -47.45 17.26
C GLU A 383 -19.19 -48.64 16.93
N PHE A 384 -19.78 -49.82 16.73
CA PHE A 384 -19.11 -51.04 16.29
C PHE A 384 -19.62 -51.39 14.88
N PRO A 385 -18.92 -50.96 13.81
CA PRO A 385 -19.39 -51.16 12.44
C PRO A 385 -19.36 -52.63 12.00
N ASP A 386 -18.44 -53.44 12.54
CA ASP A 386 -18.39 -54.88 12.28
C ASP A 386 -19.28 -55.67 13.23
N GLN A 387 -20.16 -56.50 12.67
CA GLN A 387 -21.00 -57.42 13.43
C GLN A 387 -20.18 -58.54 14.10
N SER A 388 -19.08 -59.01 13.48
CA SER A 388 -18.29 -60.12 14.02
C SER A 388 -17.67 -59.78 15.38
N VAL A 389 -17.25 -58.52 15.55
CA VAL A 389 -16.78 -57.94 16.82
C VAL A 389 -17.88 -57.95 17.88
N ILE A 390 -19.12 -57.61 17.52
CA ILE A 390 -20.28 -57.63 18.43
C ILE A 390 -20.59 -59.06 18.87
N ASP A 391 -20.62 -60.00 17.93
CA ASP A 391 -20.96 -61.39 18.16
C ASP A 391 -19.94 -62.11 19.06
N VAL A 392 -18.67 -61.67 19.07
CA VAL A 392 -17.63 -62.15 20.00
C VAL A 392 -17.74 -61.48 21.37
N LEU A 393 -17.85 -60.15 21.43
CA LEU A 393 -17.85 -59.40 22.70
C LEU A 393 -19.14 -59.62 23.53
N VAL A 394 -20.30 -59.63 22.86
CA VAL A 394 -21.64 -59.73 23.48
C VAL A 394 -22.57 -60.61 22.61
N PRO A 395 -22.32 -61.93 22.47
CA PRO A 395 -23.20 -62.81 21.67
C PRO A 395 -24.64 -62.88 22.21
N ASN A 396 -24.84 -62.68 23.51
CA ASN A 396 -26.13 -62.35 24.11
C ASN A 396 -25.93 -61.68 25.48
N LEU A 397 -27.05 -61.29 26.13
CA LEU A 397 -27.04 -60.58 27.43
C LEU A 397 -26.49 -61.39 28.60
N TYR A 398 -26.63 -62.72 28.57
CA TYR A 398 -26.26 -63.62 29.67
C TYR A 398 -24.84 -64.17 29.52
N THR A 399 -24.35 -64.33 28.29
CA THR A 399 -23.02 -64.85 27.97
C THR A 399 -22.21 -63.78 27.21
N SER A 400 -21.74 -62.76 27.93
CA SER A 400 -20.91 -61.68 27.39
C SER A 400 -19.44 -61.84 27.78
N GLN A 401 -18.52 -61.83 26.81
CA GLN A 401 -17.09 -61.69 27.09
C GLN A 401 -16.76 -60.31 27.67
N LEU A 402 -17.45 -59.27 27.19
CA LEU A 402 -17.30 -57.89 27.66
C LEU A 402 -17.62 -57.73 29.16
N LYS A 403 -16.69 -57.10 29.88
CA LYS A 403 -16.79 -56.79 31.32
C LYS A 403 -17.13 -55.31 31.57
N ASP A 404 -16.40 -54.42 30.93
CA ASP A 404 -16.57 -52.96 31.04
C ASP A 404 -15.94 -52.27 29.82
N ILE A 405 -16.36 -51.04 29.53
CA ILE A 405 -15.66 -50.16 28.59
C ILE A 405 -15.22 -48.95 29.39
N GLN A 406 -13.91 -48.72 29.45
CA GLN A 406 -13.30 -47.64 30.23
C GLN A 406 -12.79 -46.54 29.33
N ILE A 407 -13.10 -45.31 29.70
CA ILE A 407 -12.68 -44.10 29.00
C ILE A 407 -11.73 -43.37 29.94
N HIS A 408 -10.47 -43.27 29.54
CA HIS A 408 -9.45 -42.53 30.26
C HIS A 408 -9.42 -41.11 29.70
N LEU A 409 -9.93 -40.15 30.47
CA LEU A 409 -10.02 -38.76 30.06
C LEU A 409 -8.94 -37.94 30.79
N HIS A 410 -8.00 -37.39 30.03
CA HIS A 410 -7.06 -36.39 30.51
C HIS A 410 -7.55 -35.00 30.11
N TYR A 411 -7.84 -34.15 31.08
CA TYR A 411 -8.38 -32.81 30.86
C TYR A 411 -7.68 -31.76 31.74
N THR A 412 -7.76 -30.50 31.30
CA THR A 412 -7.32 -29.33 32.06
C THR A 412 -8.52 -28.61 32.65
N ALA A 413 -8.33 -27.93 33.79
CA ALA A 413 -9.33 -27.05 34.38
C ALA A 413 -8.69 -25.85 35.10
N LEU A 414 -9.51 -24.85 35.42
CA LEU A 414 -9.19 -23.71 36.30
C LEU A 414 -10.03 -23.79 37.58
N ASP A 415 -9.50 -23.34 38.71
CA ASP A 415 -10.25 -23.23 39.97
C ASP A 415 -11.04 -21.91 40.00
N GLY A 416 -12.36 -21.98 40.19
CA GLY A 416 -13.22 -20.80 40.41
C GLY A 416 -13.23 -20.31 41.87
N GLY A 417 -12.50 -20.99 42.75
CA GLY A 417 -12.27 -20.61 44.13
C GLY A 417 -13.37 -21.05 45.09
N LYS A 418 -13.07 -20.90 46.39
CA LYS A 418 -13.91 -21.39 47.51
C LYS A 418 -15.40 -20.97 47.45
N PRO A 419 -15.77 -19.73 47.05
CA PRO A 419 -17.18 -19.34 46.97
C PRO A 419 -17.94 -20.17 45.93
N PHE A 420 -17.41 -20.27 44.70
CA PHE A 420 -18.01 -21.03 43.61
C PHE A 420 -18.02 -22.54 43.90
N ALA A 421 -16.93 -23.08 44.46
CA ALA A 421 -16.88 -24.46 44.93
C ALA A 421 -17.96 -24.78 45.98
N THR A 422 -18.38 -23.79 46.78
CA THR A 422 -19.47 -23.92 47.76
C THR A 422 -20.84 -23.86 47.08
N ALA A 423 -21.05 -22.95 46.13
CA ALA A 423 -22.28 -22.85 45.35
C ALA A 423 -22.54 -24.13 44.53
N VAL A 424 -21.51 -24.65 43.84
CA VAL A 424 -21.58 -25.93 43.09
C VAL A 424 -21.96 -27.10 44.02
N LYS A 425 -21.34 -27.21 45.20
CA LYS A 425 -21.72 -28.23 46.20
C LYS A 425 -23.18 -28.10 46.67
N GLY A 426 -23.67 -26.88 46.84
CA GLY A 426 -25.08 -26.63 47.16
C GLY A 426 -26.01 -27.18 46.08
N LYS A 427 -25.72 -26.90 44.80
CA LYS A 427 -26.50 -27.37 43.65
C LYS A 427 -26.43 -28.89 43.48
N MET A 428 -25.29 -29.52 43.74
CA MET A 428 -25.14 -30.99 43.74
C MET A 428 -26.03 -31.71 44.77
N ASN A 429 -26.29 -31.10 45.92
CA ASN A 429 -27.06 -31.73 47.00
C ASN A 429 -28.58 -31.58 46.85
N HIS A 430 -29.05 -30.87 45.82
CA HIS A 430 -30.44 -30.46 45.66
C HIS A 430 -31.06 -30.82 44.30
N GLY A 431 -30.38 -31.62 43.46
CA GLY A 431 -30.93 -32.11 42.19
C GLY A 431 -30.10 -33.17 41.51
#